data_AF-K2FC99-F1
#
_entry.id   AF-K2FC99-F1
#
_cell.length_a   1.000
_cell.length_b   1.000
_cell.length_c   1.000
_cell.angle_alpha   90.00
_cell.angle_beta   90.00
_cell.angle_gamma   90.00
#
_symmetry.space_group_name_H-M   'P 1'
#
loop_
_entity.id
_entity.type
_entity.pdbx_description
1 polymer ?
#
loop_
_entity_poly.entity_id
_entity_poly.type
_entity_poly.pdbx_seq_one_letter_code
_entity_poly.pdbx_strand_id
1 'polypeptide(L)'
;LVASPMIPETAQKIWEMLGFQTELARGSWEKIHKTPVPEGQKLGKVEVLFQKVEDMEIEKQMEKLGESVAMHEHPSLQPLKAEVSYGDFDKMDFRIGQIVAAEKVAKSKKLLKLLVDLGFTQRTVVSGISLHYKPEDLIGKKVVVVANLQPTKIMGIESAGMILAASIGDQLELPYIQCLPPGSKVV
;
A
#
# COMPACT_ATOMS: atom_id res chain seq x y z
N LEU A 1 14.83 33.93 9.87
CA LEU A 1 14.87 33.02 11.05
C LEU A 1 13.51 32.36 11.34
N VAL A 2 12.43 33.11 11.59
CA VAL A 2 11.09 32.52 11.88
C VAL A 2 10.55 31.64 10.74
N ALA A 3 10.82 32.01 9.48
CA ALA A 3 10.34 31.27 8.32
C ALA A 3 11.17 30.00 7.98
N SER A 4 12.32 29.79 8.63
CA SER A 4 13.23 28.68 8.33
C SER A 4 12.61 27.28 8.48
N PRO A 5 11.72 27.01 9.46
CA PRO A 5 11.08 25.70 9.57
C PRO A 5 10.12 25.35 8.43
N MET A 6 9.57 26.36 7.74
CA MET A 6 8.56 26.17 6.69
C MET A 6 9.12 26.37 5.28
N ILE A 7 10.01 27.34 5.10
CA ILE A 7 10.65 27.70 3.82
C ILE A 7 12.16 27.93 4.02
N PRO A 8 12.93 26.85 4.30
CA PRO A 8 14.33 26.96 4.70
C PRO A 8 15.20 27.66 3.65
N GLU A 9 14.98 27.37 2.37
CA GLU A 9 15.76 27.95 1.27
C GLU A 9 15.51 29.45 1.11
N THR A 10 14.25 29.88 1.12
CA THR A 10 13.90 31.30 1.06
C THR A 10 14.41 32.05 2.30
N ALA A 11 14.33 31.43 3.48
CA ALA A 11 14.83 32.01 4.71
C ALA A 11 16.36 32.21 4.69
N GLN A 12 17.10 31.29 4.05
CA GLN A 12 18.55 31.41 3.82
C GLN A 12 18.87 32.54 2.84
N LYS A 13 18.15 32.65 1.72
CA LYS A 13 18.34 33.75 0.75
C LYS A 13 18.14 35.12 1.38
N ILE A 14 17.12 35.30 2.22
CA ILE A 14 16.88 36.54 2.97
C ILE A 14 18.05 36.86 3.91
N TRP A 15 18.63 35.83 4.53
CA TRP A 15 19.77 35.98 5.44
C TRP A 15 21.01 36.51 4.73
N GLU A 16 21.28 36.00 3.53
CA GLU A 16 22.36 36.48 2.66
C GLU A 16 22.10 37.91 2.13
N MET A 17 20.84 38.25 1.80
CA MET A 17 20.46 39.61 1.40
C MET A 17 20.67 40.64 2.51
N LEU A 18 20.46 40.24 3.77
CA LEU A 18 20.78 41.07 4.93
C LEU A 18 22.29 41.22 5.17
N GLY A 19 23.12 40.56 4.38
CA GLY A 19 24.58 40.66 4.42
C GLY A 19 25.24 39.71 5.43
N PHE A 20 24.53 38.67 5.90
CA PHE A 20 25.11 37.65 6.75
C PHE A 20 25.71 36.52 5.89
N GLN A 21 27.01 36.25 6.06
CA GLN A 21 27.73 35.22 5.29
C GLN A 21 27.76 33.83 5.96
N THR A 22 27.13 33.70 7.13
CA THR A 22 27.05 32.43 7.84
C THR A 22 25.82 31.64 7.37
N GLU A 23 25.93 30.32 7.27
CA GLU A 23 24.74 29.48 7.15
C GLU A 23 23.76 29.79 8.30
N LEU A 24 22.47 29.81 7.98
CA LEU A 24 21.39 29.95 8.95
C LEU A 24 21.30 28.64 9.74
N ALA A 25 22.32 28.35 10.55
CA ALA A 25 22.38 27.20 11.43
C ALA A 25 21.14 27.23 12.31
N ARG A 26 20.31 26.17 12.25
CA ARG A 26 19.05 25.95 12.98
C ARG A 26 18.98 26.81 14.25
N GLY A 27 18.54 28.05 14.08
CA GLY A 27 18.70 29.06 15.12
C GLY A 27 17.74 28.73 16.24
N SER A 28 18.26 28.54 17.46
CA SER A 28 17.42 28.44 18.65
C SER A 28 16.53 29.68 18.71
N TRP A 29 15.22 29.48 18.85
CA TRP A 29 14.19 30.54 18.83
C TRP A 29 14.55 31.76 19.71
N GLU A 30 15.29 31.52 20.81
CA GLU A 30 15.77 32.54 21.74
C GLU A 30 16.81 33.52 21.15
N LYS A 31 17.61 33.10 20.17
CA LYS A 31 18.62 33.98 19.55
C LYS A 31 18.00 34.99 18.58
N ILE A 32 16.78 34.74 18.08
CA ILE A 32 16.11 35.59 17.09
C ILE A 32 15.82 36.99 17.65
N HIS A 33 15.44 37.08 18.92
CA HIS A 33 15.13 38.35 19.58
C HIS A 33 16.38 39.19 19.90
N LYS A 34 17.57 38.58 19.93
CA LYS A 34 18.81 39.20 20.43
C LYS A 34 19.81 39.56 19.34
N THR A 35 19.53 39.29 18.08
CA THR A 35 20.42 39.60 16.96
C THR A 35 19.86 40.79 16.16
N PRO A 36 20.14 42.04 16.57
CA PRO A 36 19.89 43.19 15.72
C PRO A 36 20.81 43.13 14.48
N VAL A 37 20.39 43.77 13.40
CA VAL A 37 21.25 44.00 12.23
C VAL A 37 22.23 45.12 12.58
N PRO A 38 23.56 44.89 12.62
CA PRO A 38 24.54 45.92 12.93
C PRO A 38 24.42 47.17 12.05
N GLU A 39 24.57 48.35 12.65
CA GLU A 39 24.58 49.61 11.91
C GLU A 39 25.78 49.67 10.95
N GLY A 40 25.54 50.07 9.70
CA GLY A 40 26.57 50.10 8.65
C GLY A 40 26.81 48.76 7.93
N GLN A 41 26.00 47.74 8.20
CA GLN A 41 26.07 46.46 7.48
C GLN A 41 25.74 46.66 5.99
N LYS A 42 26.65 46.20 5.13
CA LYS A 42 26.43 46.20 3.68
C LYS A 42 25.45 45.09 3.33
N LEU A 43 24.29 45.48 2.80
CA LEU A 43 23.31 44.55 2.28
C LEU A 43 23.90 43.77 1.10
N GLY A 44 23.48 42.52 0.98
CA GLY A 44 23.79 41.65 -0.15
C GLY A 44 23.00 42.04 -1.40
N LYS A 45 23.13 41.20 -2.43
CA LYS A 45 22.39 41.38 -3.68
C LYS A 45 20.92 41.04 -3.46
N VAL A 46 20.03 41.97 -3.76
CA VAL A 46 18.57 41.74 -3.68
C VAL A 46 18.14 40.87 -4.86
N GLU A 47 17.43 39.79 -4.58
CA GLU A 47 16.90 38.87 -5.58
C GLU A 47 15.40 38.60 -5.34
N VAL A 48 14.68 38.24 -6.39
CA VAL A 48 13.26 37.89 -6.29
C VAL A 48 13.13 36.51 -5.64
N LEU A 49 12.49 36.45 -4.47
CA LEU A 49 12.40 35.24 -3.65
C LEU A 49 11.35 34.26 -4.14
N PHE A 50 10.27 34.78 -4.73
CA PHE A 50 9.16 34.00 -5.24
C PHE A 50 8.81 34.49 -6.64
N GLN A 51 8.85 33.60 -7.60
CA GLN A 51 8.27 33.85 -8.91
C GLN A 51 6.82 33.35 -8.88
N LYS A 52 5.94 34.09 -9.54
CA LYS A 52 4.58 33.63 -9.75
C LYS A 52 4.65 32.35 -10.58
N VAL A 53 3.91 31.33 -10.16
CA VAL A 53 3.76 30.12 -10.96
C VAL A 53 2.86 30.46 -12.13
N GLU A 54 3.40 30.37 -13.35
CA GLU A 54 2.64 30.57 -14.58
C GLU A 54 2.01 29.24 -15.03
N ASP A 55 0.88 29.33 -15.74
CA ASP A 55 0.07 28.17 -16.13
C ASP A 55 0.88 27.13 -16.94
N MET A 56 1.83 27.59 -17.75
CA MET A 56 2.72 26.74 -18.55
C MET A 56 3.65 25.85 -17.69
N GLU A 57 4.05 26.33 -16.51
CA GLU A 57 4.88 25.57 -15.57
C GLU A 57 4.04 24.53 -14.81
N ILE A 58 2.77 24.86 -14.54
CA ILE A 58 1.78 23.96 -13.94
C ILE A 58 1.48 22.81 -14.91
N GLU A 59 1.25 23.11 -16.19
CA GLU A 59 1.02 22.11 -17.22
C GLU A 59 2.20 21.15 -17.37
N LYS A 60 3.43 21.66 -17.38
CA LYS A 60 4.65 20.85 -17.43
C LYS A 60 4.84 19.96 -16.19
N GLN A 61 4.48 20.45 -15.01
CA GLN A 61 4.50 19.67 -13.77
C GLN A 61 3.38 18.62 -13.77
N MET A 62 2.19 18.97 -14.28
CA MET A 62 1.07 18.05 -14.44
C MET A 62 1.34 16.98 -15.49
N GLU A 63 2.07 17.27 -16.56
CA GLU A 63 2.45 16.28 -17.58
C GLU A 63 3.47 15.28 -17.01
N LYS A 64 4.45 15.75 -16.23
CA LYS A 64 5.38 14.89 -15.47
C LYS A 64 4.69 14.03 -14.40
N LEU A 65 3.61 14.53 -13.80
CA LEU A 65 2.79 13.77 -12.85
C LEU A 65 1.80 12.85 -13.58
N GLY A 66 1.29 13.26 -14.74
CA GLY A 66 0.24 12.61 -15.52
C GLY A 66 0.62 11.23 -16.04
N GLU A 67 1.90 10.99 -16.34
CA GLU A 67 2.40 9.64 -16.68
C GLU A 67 2.18 8.62 -15.53
N SER A 68 2.05 9.07 -14.28
CA SER A 68 1.77 8.20 -13.13
C SER A 68 0.29 8.05 -12.79
N VAL A 69 -0.59 8.89 -13.34
CA VAL A 69 -2.04 8.89 -13.02
C VAL A 69 -2.89 8.38 -14.19
N ALA A 70 -2.42 8.50 -15.44
CA ALA A 70 -3.15 8.13 -16.65
C ALA A 70 -3.30 6.61 -16.90
N MET A 71 -2.84 5.75 -15.99
CA MET A 71 -3.01 4.28 -16.07
C MET A 71 -4.18 3.75 -15.22
N HIS A 72 -5.06 4.59 -14.70
CA HIS A 72 -6.33 4.16 -14.13
C HIS A 72 -7.44 4.32 -15.17
N GLU A 73 -7.35 3.57 -16.28
CA GLU A 73 -8.57 3.13 -16.94
C GLU A 73 -9.42 2.48 -15.85
N HIS A 74 -10.63 2.96 -15.59
CA HIS A 74 -11.54 2.28 -14.67
C HIS A 74 -11.68 0.84 -15.16
N PRO A 75 -11.14 -0.15 -14.45
CA PRO A 75 -11.17 -1.51 -14.93
C PRO A 75 -12.63 -1.94 -15.09
N SER A 76 -12.96 -2.51 -16.24
CA SER A 76 -14.31 -2.98 -16.53
C SER A 76 -14.70 -4.08 -15.54
N LEU A 77 -15.54 -3.72 -14.57
CA LEU A 77 -16.01 -4.65 -13.55
C LEU A 77 -16.99 -5.65 -14.16
N GLN A 78 -16.93 -6.89 -13.71
CA GLN A 78 -17.92 -7.89 -14.10
C GLN A 78 -19.30 -7.51 -13.55
N PRO A 79 -20.39 -7.74 -14.31
CA PRO A 79 -21.74 -7.48 -13.83
C PRO A 79 -22.08 -8.35 -12.63
N LEU A 80 -22.95 -7.85 -11.75
CA LEU A 80 -23.43 -8.62 -10.60
C LEU A 80 -24.14 -9.89 -11.08
N LYS A 81 -23.91 -10.99 -10.36
CA LYS A 81 -24.67 -12.23 -10.55
C LYS A 81 -26.10 -12.05 -10.00
N ALA A 82 -26.97 -13.00 -10.33
CA ALA A 82 -28.31 -13.06 -9.77
C ALA A 82 -28.28 -13.08 -8.23
N GLU A 83 -29.31 -12.49 -7.62
CA GLU A 83 -29.49 -12.49 -6.17
C GLU A 83 -29.65 -13.92 -5.64
N VAL A 84 -29.06 -14.18 -4.47
CA VAL A 84 -29.15 -15.46 -3.76
C VAL A 84 -29.78 -15.24 -2.40
N SER A 85 -30.36 -16.29 -1.83
CA SER A 85 -30.96 -16.20 -0.49
C SER A 85 -29.88 -16.19 0.60
N TYR A 86 -30.18 -15.60 1.76
CA TYR A 86 -29.29 -15.70 2.92
C TYR A 86 -29.03 -17.17 3.33
N GLY A 87 -30.00 -18.06 3.13
CA GLY A 87 -29.85 -19.49 3.41
C GLY A 87 -28.75 -20.15 2.56
N ASP A 88 -28.44 -19.63 1.38
CA ASP A 88 -27.33 -20.14 0.56
C ASP A 88 -25.97 -19.68 1.08
N PHE A 89 -25.90 -18.48 1.67
CA PHE A 89 -24.72 -18.01 2.37
C PHE A 89 -24.45 -18.80 3.65
N ASP A 90 -25.48 -19.03 4.49
CA ASP A 90 -25.32 -19.78 5.76
C ASP A 90 -24.96 -21.27 5.55
N LYS A 91 -25.30 -21.84 4.38
CA LYS A 91 -24.82 -23.18 3.98
C LYS A 91 -23.31 -23.22 3.75
N MET A 92 -22.66 -22.10 3.42
CA MET A 92 -21.21 -22.04 3.22
C MET A 92 -20.52 -21.74 4.55
N ASP A 93 -19.51 -22.54 4.91
CA ASP A 93 -18.73 -22.33 6.12
C ASP A 93 -17.45 -21.55 5.81
N PHE A 94 -17.50 -20.24 6.01
CA PHE A 94 -16.36 -19.36 5.85
C PHE A 94 -15.60 -19.23 7.17
N ARG A 95 -14.29 -19.51 7.14
CA ARG A 95 -13.41 -19.49 8.31
C ARG A 95 -12.14 -18.70 8.04
N ILE A 96 -11.61 -18.09 9.10
CA ILE A 96 -10.26 -17.54 9.06
C ILE A 96 -9.26 -18.68 9.21
N GLY A 97 -8.33 -18.81 8.27
CA GLY A 97 -7.28 -19.82 8.29
C GLY A 97 -5.90 -19.20 8.21
N GLN A 98 -4.96 -19.70 9.01
CA GLN A 98 -3.56 -19.29 8.95
C GLN A 98 -2.78 -20.22 8.01
N ILE A 99 -2.06 -19.66 7.05
CA ILE A 99 -1.21 -20.45 6.16
C ILE A 99 0.03 -20.87 6.93
N VAL A 100 0.21 -22.18 7.13
CA VAL A 100 1.36 -22.75 7.86
C VAL A 100 2.45 -23.24 6.92
N ALA A 101 2.09 -23.65 5.70
CA ALA A 101 3.05 -24.03 4.67
C ALA A 101 2.53 -23.64 3.29
N ALA A 102 3.45 -23.32 2.38
CA ALA A 102 3.15 -22.97 1.00
C ALA A 102 4.20 -23.58 0.07
N GLU A 103 3.75 -24.27 -0.98
CA GLU A 103 4.59 -24.98 -1.94
C GLU A 103 4.11 -24.70 -3.37
N LYS A 104 5.04 -24.59 -4.32
CA LYS A 104 4.69 -24.52 -5.75
C LYS A 104 4.29 -25.89 -6.26
N VAL A 105 3.23 -25.96 -7.06
CA VAL A 105 2.80 -27.22 -7.68
C VAL A 105 3.67 -27.48 -8.92
N ALA A 106 4.50 -28.53 -8.91
CA ALA A 106 5.44 -28.83 -9.99
C ALA A 106 4.79 -28.95 -11.39
N LYS A 107 3.50 -29.34 -11.45
CA LYS A 107 2.73 -29.50 -12.70
C LYS A 107 2.03 -28.22 -13.19
N SER A 108 2.10 -27.10 -12.46
CA SER A 108 1.43 -25.86 -12.86
C SER A 108 2.18 -24.61 -12.39
N LYS A 109 2.36 -23.64 -13.30
CA LYS A 109 2.97 -22.34 -12.99
C LYS A 109 2.03 -21.38 -12.24
N LYS A 110 0.72 -21.67 -12.21
CA LYS A 110 -0.31 -20.78 -11.64
C LYS A 110 -0.79 -21.21 -10.26
N LEU A 111 -0.49 -22.44 -9.82
CA LEU A 111 -1.05 -23.02 -8.61
C LEU A 111 -0.03 -23.09 -7.47
N LEU A 112 -0.45 -22.70 -6.28
CA LEU A 112 0.23 -22.99 -5.01
C LEU A 112 -0.58 -24.01 -4.22
N LYS A 113 0.13 -24.95 -3.60
CA LYS A 113 -0.40 -25.86 -2.58
C LYS A 113 -0.12 -25.20 -1.23
N LEU A 114 -1.18 -24.96 -0.47
CA LEU A 114 -1.15 -24.27 0.81
C LEU A 114 -1.69 -25.22 1.87
N LEU A 115 -0.97 -25.34 2.99
CA LEU A 115 -1.49 -25.97 4.20
C LEU A 115 -2.04 -24.85 5.07
N VAL A 116 -3.34 -24.88 5.31
CA VAL A 116 -4.05 -23.87 6.09
C VAL A 116 -4.52 -24.49 7.40
N ASP A 117 -4.16 -23.84 8.50
CA ASP A 117 -4.59 -24.19 9.85
C ASP A 117 -5.82 -23.36 10.25
N LEU A 118 -6.90 -24.04 10.64
CA LEU A 118 -8.12 -23.44 11.16
C LEU A 118 -8.15 -23.47 12.70
N GLY A 119 -7.05 -23.85 13.37
CA GLY A 119 -6.93 -23.94 14.83
C GLY A 119 -7.44 -25.26 15.42
N PHE A 120 -8.42 -25.91 14.78
CA PHE A 120 -8.94 -27.23 15.16
C PHE A 120 -8.71 -28.31 14.10
N THR A 121 -8.35 -27.92 12.89
CA THR A 121 -8.00 -28.84 11.80
C THR A 121 -7.10 -28.13 10.80
N GLN A 122 -6.21 -28.89 10.17
CA GLN A 122 -5.45 -28.42 9.02
C GLN A 122 -6.08 -28.94 7.73
N ARG A 123 -6.03 -28.13 6.67
CA ARG A 123 -6.56 -28.48 5.35
C ARG A 123 -5.55 -28.10 4.28
N THR A 124 -5.42 -29.00 3.30
CA THR A 124 -4.65 -28.70 2.09
C THR A 124 -5.58 -27.99 1.10
N VAL A 125 -5.16 -26.81 0.64
CA VAL A 125 -5.88 -25.99 -0.32
C VAL A 125 -4.96 -25.69 -1.50
N VAL A 126 -5.43 -25.93 -2.71
CA VAL A 126 -4.72 -25.56 -3.94
C VAL A 126 -5.35 -24.27 -4.47
N SER A 127 -4.54 -23.21 -4.56
CA SER A 127 -5.02 -21.88 -4.96
C SER A 127 -4.25 -21.33 -6.16
N GLY A 128 -4.95 -20.61 -7.05
CA GLY A 128 -4.44 -20.06 -8.31
C GLY A 128 -3.66 -18.76 -8.19
N ILE A 129 -2.94 -18.56 -7.09
CA ILE A 129 -2.34 -17.28 -6.70
C ILE A 129 -0.81 -17.22 -6.89
N SER A 130 -0.22 -18.23 -7.55
CA SER A 130 1.24 -18.34 -7.68
C SER A 130 1.89 -17.24 -8.52
N LEU A 131 1.11 -16.52 -9.33
CA LEU A 131 1.63 -15.44 -10.18
C LEU A 131 1.83 -14.14 -9.39
N HIS A 132 1.07 -13.94 -8.32
CA HIS A 132 1.03 -12.70 -7.55
C HIS A 132 1.77 -12.81 -6.22
N TYR A 133 1.80 -14.00 -5.63
CA TYR A 133 2.38 -14.23 -4.31
C TYR A 133 3.47 -15.30 -4.36
N LYS A 134 4.58 -15.03 -3.68
CA LYS A 134 5.58 -16.07 -3.40
C LYS A 134 5.09 -16.91 -2.21
N PRO A 135 5.44 -18.21 -2.17
CA PRO A 135 5.07 -19.08 -1.04
C PRO A 135 5.50 -18.51 0.32
N GLU A 136 6.71 -17.94 0.39
CA GLU A 136 7.31 -17.38 1.60
C GLU A 136 6.49 -16.21 2.18
N ASP A 137 5.93 -15.35 1.32
CA ASP A 137 5.15 -14.18 1.74
C ASP A 137 3.78 -14.54 2.34
N LEU A 138 3.31 -15.75 2.07
CA LEU A 138 2.02 -16.25 2.51
C LEU A 138 2.08 -16.95 3.87
N ILE A 139 3.24 -17.48 4.27
CA ILE A 139 3.38 -18.20 5.54
C ILE A 139 3.11 -17.24 6.71
N GLY A 140 2.27 -17.67 7.65
CA GLY A 140 1.83 -16.88 8.79
C GLY A 140 0.69 -15.89 8.50
N LYS A 141 0.32 -15.69 7.24
CA LYS A 141 -0.83 -14.85 6.88
C LYS A 141 -2.14 -15.56 7.20
N LYS A 142 -3.10 -14.79 7.70
CA LYS A 142 -4.47 -15.24 7.98
C LYS A 142 -5.39 -14.78 6.86
N VAL A 143 -6.03 -15.73 6.18
CA VAL A 143 -6.86 -15.53 5.00
C VAL A 143 -8.26 -16.10 5.21
N VAL A 144 -9.22 -15.70 4.37
CA VAL A 144 -10.58 -16.26 4.39
C VAL A 144 -10.63 -17.53 3.56
N VAL A 145 -11.16 -18.61 4.15
CA VAL A 145 -11.25 -19.94 3.52
C VAL A 145 -12.67 -20.47 3.59
N VAL A 146 -13.13 -21.06 2.49
CA VAL A 146 -14.35 -21.88 2.48
C VAL A 146 -13.98 -23.28 2.98
N ALA A 147 -14.44 -23.62 4.18
CA ALA A 147 -14.01 -24.81 4.93
C ALA A 147 -14.88 -26.04 4.68
N ASN A 148 -16.08 -25.92 4.12
CA ASN A 148 -17.01 -27.04 3.92
C ASN A 148 -17.20 -27.47 2.45
N LEU A 149 -16.26 -27.11 1.57
CA LEU A 149 -16.25 -27.64 0.19
C LEU A 149 -15.84 -29.11 0.16
N GLN A 150 -16.47 -29.86 -0.74
CA GLN A 150 -16.10 -31.26 -1.01
C GLN A 150 -14.67 -31.32 -1.57
N PRO A 151 -13.84 -32.27 -1.10
CA PRO A 151 -12.49 -32.44 -1.62
C PRO A 151 -12.50 -32.68 -3.13
N THR A 152 -11.71 -31.89 -3.85
CA THR A 152 -11.57 -32.00 -5.32
C THR A 152 -10.11 -32.19 -5.68
N LYS A 153 -9.82 -33.12 -6.60
CA LYS A 153 -8.46 -33.35 -7.09
C LYS A 153 -8.08 -32.31 -8.15
N ILE A 154 -7.07 -31.49 -7.84
CA ILE A 154 -6.50 -30.50 -8.75
C ILE A 154 -5.04 -30.90 -9.01
N MET A 155 -4.73 -31.25 -10.26
CA MET A 155 -3.37 -31.69 -10.68
C MET A 155 -2.79 -32.85 -9.85
N GLY A 156 -3.66 -33.73 -9.34
CA GLY A 156 -3.30 -34.89 -8.51
C GLY A 156 -3.15 -34.60 -7.01
N ILE A 157 -3.36 -33.35 -6.58
CA ILE A 157 -3.40 -32.94 -5.17
C ILE A 157 -4.86 -32.80 -4.75
N GLU A 158 -5.20 -33.34 -3.59
CA GLU A 158 -6.54 -33.19 -3.01
C GLU A 158 -6.67 -31.81 -2.34
N SER A 159 -7.58 -30.97 -2.85
CA SER A 159 -7.89 -29.66 -2.29
C SER A 159 -9.22 -29.73 -1.55
N ALA A 160 -9.17 -29.53 -0.23
CA ALA A 160 -10.33 -29.60 0.66
C ALA A 160 -10.76 -28.23 1.17
N GLY A 161 -10.79 -27.25 0.26
CA GLY A 161 -11.19 -25.88 0.55
C GLY A 161 -10.81 -24.92 -0.59
N MET A 162 -11.16 -23.65 -0.41
CA MET A 162 -10.83 -22.58 -1.34
C MET A 162 -10.52 -21.31 -0.55
N ILE A 163 -9.43 -20.61 -0.91
CA ILE A 163 -9.11 -19.29 -0.38
C ILE A 163 -9.84 -18.24 -1.23
N LEU A 164 -10.48 -17.28 -0.57
CA LEU A 164 -11.12 -16.16 -1.27
C LEU A 164 -10.07 -15.10 -1.65
N ALA A 165 -10.22 -14.55 -2.84
CA ALA A 165 -9.38 -13.48 -3.37
C ALA A 165 -10.25 -12.48 -4.13
N ALA A 166 -9.87 -11.20 -4.10
CA ALA A 166 -10.37 -10.21 -5.03
C ALA A 166 -9.56 -10.30 -6.33
N SER A 167 -10.23 -10.19 -7.48
CA SER A 167 -9.56 -10.24 -8.79
C SER A 167 -10.11 -9.19 -9.73
N ILE A 168 -9.24 -8.49 -10.43
CA ILE A 168 -9.61 -7.49 -11.44
C ILE A 168 -8.64 -7.56 -12.62
N GLY A 169 -9.13 -8.01 -13.78
CA GLY A 169 -8.26 -8.34 -14.91
C GLY A 169 -7.18 -9.35 -14.49
N ASP A 170 -5.92 -8.96 -14.65
CA ASP A 170 -4.75 -9.74 -14.24
C ASP A 170 -4.29 -9.46 -12.80
N GLN A 171 -4.93 -8.59 -12.04
CA GLN A 171 -4.59 -8.32 -10.64
C GLN A 171 -5.36 -9.24 -9.69
N LEU A 172 -4.70 -9.68 -8.62
CA LEU A 172 -5.28 -10.53 -7.58
C LEU A 172 -4.79 -10.09 -6.21
N GLU A 173 -5.72 -9.93 -5.26
CA GLU A 173 -5.44 -9.54 -3.88
C GLU A 173 -6.14 -10.46 -2.88
N LEU A 174 -5.45 -10.81 -1.80
CA LEU A 174 -5.99 -11.63 -0.72
C LEU A 174 -6.50 -10.77 0.46
N PRO A 175 -7.72 -11.01 0.96
CA PRO A 175 -8.19 -10.38 2.19
C PRO A 175 -7.47 -10.98 3.40
N TYR A 176 -6.70 -10.14 4.11
CA TYR A 176 -5.98 -10.53 5.33
C TYR A 176 -6.70 -10.07 6.59
N ILE A 177 -6.85 -10.98 7.56
CA ILE A 177 -7.43 -10.66 8.87
C ILE A 177 -6.34 -10.67 9.93
N GLN A 178 -6.08 -9.54 10.60
CA GLN A 178 -4.92 -9.42 11.48
C GLN A 178 -5.18 -9.99 12.89
N CYS A 179 -6.27 -9.55 13.52
CA CYS A 179 -6.45 -9.72 14.96
C CYS A 179 -7.16 -11.03 15.36
N LEU A 180 -8.07 -11.54 14.55
CA LEU A 180 -8.88 -12.71 14.94
C LEU A 180 -8.09 -14.03 14.88
N PRO A 181 -8.38 -15.00 15.75
CA PRO A 181 -7.71 -16.30 15.74
C PRO A 181 -8.15 -17.17 14.55
N PRO A 182 -7.32 -18.12 14.12
CA PRO A 182 -7.73 -19.17 13.18
C PRO A 182 -8.99 -19.90 13.68
N GLY A 183 -9.87 -20.28 12.76
CA GLY A 183 -11.14 -20.94 13.05
C GLY A 183 -12.31 -20.01 13.34
N SER A 184 -12.08 -18.69 13.44
CA SER A 184 -13.14 -17.70 13.55
C SER A 184 -14.11 -17.81 12.37
N LYS A 185 -15.43 -17.86 12.64
CA LYS A 185 -16.49 -17.88 11.63
C LYS A 185 -16.62 -16.49 11.01
N VAL A 186 -16.68 -16.43 9.68
CA VAL A 186 -17.07 -15.21 8.95
C VAL A 186 -18.60 -15.22 8.82
N VAL A 187 -19.23 -14.10 9.19
CA VAL A 187 -20.68 -13.92 9.25
C VAL A 187 -21.15 -12.81 8.35
#